data_AF-A0A951XSI7-F1
#
_entry.id   AF-A0A951XSI7-F1
#
_cell.length_a   1.000
_cell.length_b   1.000
_cell.length_c   1.000
_cell.angle_alpha   90.00
_cell.angle_beta   90.00
_cell.angle_gamma   90.00
#
_symmetry.space_group_name_H-M   'P 1'
#
loop_
_entity.id
_entity.type
_entity.pdbx_description
1 polymer ?
#
loop_
_entity_poly.entity_id
_entity_poly.type
_entity_poly.pdbx_seq_one_letter_code
_entity_poly.pdbx_strand_id
1 'polypeptide(L)'
;MQLQLGKWGNSLAIRLPAECVRAAGLREGDVVEAEVTPVGEIRLTPIQSFDKGAFLARLRKLRAKMPMTEPVVEQMRREARY
;
A
#
# COMPACT_ATOMS: atom_id res chain seq x y z
N MET A 1 -17.33 -7.14 -16.53
CA MET A 1 -18.09 -7.99 -15.58
C MET A 1 -19.35 -7.24 -15.17
N GLN A 2 -20.49 -7.92 -15.03
CA GLN A 2 -21.73 -7.32 -14.53
C GLN A 2 -21.97 -7.78 -13.09
N LEU A 3 -22.28 -6.85 -12.19
CA LEU A 3 -22.60 -7.11 -10.79
C LEU A 3 -23.98 -6.56 -10.49
N GLN A 4 -24.75 -7.25 -9.65
CA GLN A 4 -26.06 -6.80 -9.22
C GLN A 4 -25.98 -6.11 -7.86
N LEU A 5 -26.72 -5.00 -7.72
CA LEU A 5 -26.93 -4.36 -6.43
C LEU A 5 -28.00 -5.14 -5.66
N GLY A 6 -27.73 -5.42 -4.40
CA GLY A 6 -28.67 -6.04 -3.47
C GLY A 6 -28.90 -5.16 -2.24
N LYS A 7 -30.00 -5.39 -1.54
CA LYS A 7 -30.30 -4.73 -0.27
C LYS A 7 -29.38 -5.29 0.84
N TRP A 8 -28.78 -4.39 1.61
CA TRP A 8 -28.08 -4.71 2.85
C TRP A 8 -28.53 -3.72 3.94
N GLY A 9 -29.43 -4.18 4.82
CA GLY A 9 -30.07 -3.30 5.79
C GLY A 9 -30.85 -2.16 5.12
N ASN A 10 -30.52 -0.92 5.46
CA ASN A 10 -31.10 0.30 4.87
C ASN A 10 -30.31 0.84 3.66
N SER A 11 -29.32 0.08 3.17
CA SER A 11 -28.42 0.49 2.09
C SER A 11 -28.41 -0.52 0.94
N LEU A 12 -27.72 -0.16 -0.14
CA LEU A 12 -27.42 -1.05 -1.26
C LEU A 12 -25.96 -1.51 -1.18
N ALA A 13 -25.71 -2.74 -1.61
CA ALA A 13 -24.39 -3.34 -1.65
C ALA A 13 -24.19 -4.12 -2.95
N ILE A 14 -22.94 -4.19 -3.39
CA ILE A 14 -22.50 -5.09 -4.46
C ILE A 14 -21.66 -6.21 -3.85
N ARG A 15 -21.80 -7.42 -4.39
CA ARG A 15 -20.88 -8.51 -4.05
C ARG A 15 -19.66 -8.42 -4.95
N LEU A 16 -18.50 -8.17 -4.36
CA LEU A 16 -17.23 -8.15 -5.08
C LEU A 16 -16.68 -9.58 -5.20
N PRO A 17 -16.41 -10.09 -6.41
CA PRO A 17 -15.75 -11.37 -6.58
C PRO A 17 -14.37 -11.41 -5.94
N ALA A 18 -13.95 -12.59 -5.50
CA ALA A 18 -12.68 -12.79 -4.79
C ALA A 18 -11.45 -12.38 -5.61
N GLU A 19 -11.53 -12.47 -6.94
CA GLU A 19 -10.47 -11.98 -7.84
C GLU A 19 -10.32 -10.45 -7.80
N CYS A 20 -11.42 -9.70 -7.75
CA CYS A 20 -11.39 -8.24 -7.67
C CYS A 20 -10.82 -7.78 -6.32
N VAL A 21 -11.25 -8.42 -5.23
CA VAL A 21 -10.76 -8.12 -3.87
C VAL A 21 -9.25 -8.35 -3.79
N ARG A 22 -8.77 -9.49 -4.31
CA ARG A 22 -7.33 -9.80 -4.34
C ARG A 22 -6.54 -8.83 -5.22
N ALA A 23 -7.03 -8.51 -6.41
CA ALA A 23 -6.36 -7.57 -7.32
C ALA A 23 -6.27 -6.16 -6.73
N ALA A 24 -7.27 -5.74 -5.95
CA ALA A 24 -7.27 -4.48 -5.21
C ALA A 24 -6.42 -4.51 -3.92
N GLY A 25 -5.83 -5.65 -3.56
CA GLY A 25 -5.05 -5.81 -2.33
C GLY A 25 -5.88 -5.74 -1.05
N LEU A 26 -7.20 -5.90 -1.16
CA LEU A 26 -8.15 -5.84 -0.06
C LEU A 26 -8.34 -7.22 0.60
N ARG A 27 -8.82 -7.20 1.83
CA ARG A 27 -9.24 -8.36 2.61
C ARG A 27 -10.57 -8.09 3.29
N GLU A 28 -11.21 -9.16 3.76
CA GLU A 28 -12.40 -9.03 4.58
C GLU A 28 -12.07 -8.21 5.85
N GLY A 29 -12.91 -7.22 6.15
CA GLY A 29 -12.71 -6.30 7.27
C GLY A 29 -11.87 -5.05 6.94
N ASP A 30 -11.30 -4.94 5.74
CA ASP A 30 -10.60 -3.72 5.33
C ASP A 30 -11.59 -2.56 5.16
N VAL A 31 -11.14 -1.36 5.53
CA VAL A 31 -11.90 -0.13 5.34
C VAL A 31 -11.51 0.49 4.00
N VAL A 32 -12.52 0.90 3.24
CA VAL A 32 -12.34 1.60 1.96
C VAL A 32 -13.02 2.96 2.03
N GLU A 33 -12.42 3.94 1.37
CA GLU A 33 -13.07 5.20 1.07
C GLU A 33 -13.81 5.06 -0.25
N ALA A 34 -15.05 5.56 -0.30
CA ALA A 34 -15.89 5.51 -1.48
C ALA A 34 -16.22 6.93 -1.94
N GLU A 35 -15.99 7.21 -3.21
CA GLU A 35 -16.36 8.48 -3.82
C GLU A 35 -17.06 8.25 -5.16
N VAL A 36 -17.96 9.18 -5.51
CA VAL A 36 -18.59 9.22 -6.83
C VAL A 36 -17.88 10.28 -7.65
N THR A 37 -17.28 9.87 -8.77
CA THR A 37 -16.59 10.79 -9.67
C THR A 37 -17.61 11.68 -10.41
N PRO A 38 -17.18 12.83 -10.99
CA PRO A 38 -18.08 13.69 -11.75
C PRO A 38 -18.77 13.02 -12.95
N VAL A 39 -18.19 11.92 -13.45
CA VAL A 39 -18.75 11.12 -14.55
C VAL A 39 -19.66 9.99 -14.07
N GLY A 40 -19.92 9.90 -12.76
CA GLY A 40 -20.84 8.93 -12.17
C GLY A 40 -20.22 7.56 -11.87
N GLU A 41 -18.89 7.44 -11.87
CA GLU A 41 -18.22 6.20 -11.48
C GLU A 41 -18.07 6.13 -9.95
N ILE A 42 -18.18 4.93 -9.38
CA ILE A 42 -17.89 4.69 -7.97
C ILE A 42 -16.44 4.22 -7.85
N ARG A 43 -15.59 5.02 -7.22
CA ARG A 43 -14.21 4.66 -6.92
C ARG A 43 -14.08 4.22 -5.47
N LEU A 44 -13.52 3.04 -5.26
CA LEU A 44 -13.23 2.48 -3.94
C LEU A 44 -11.71 2.48 -3.74
N THR A 45 -11.25 3.20 -2.73
CA THR A 45 -9.82 3.32 -2.41
C THR A 45 -9.55 2.67 -1.05
N PRO A 46 -8.64 1.68 -0.95
CA PRO A 46 -8.25 1.10 0.33
C PRO A 46 -7.71 2.17 1.28
N ILE A 47 -8.28 2.27 2.48
CA ILE A 47 -7.70 3.10 3.55
C ILE A 47 -6.56 2.29 4.16
N GLN A 48 -5.41 2.28 3.50
CA GLN A 48 -4.20 1.74 4.11
C GLN A 48 -3.73 2.71 5.19
N SER A 49 -3.93 2.34 6.45
CA SER A 49 -3.25 3.00 7.56
C SER A 49 -1.75 2.70 7.42
N PHE A 50 -1.02 3.66 6.88
CA PHE A 50 0.43 3.57 6.83
C PHE A 50 1.00 3.77 8.23
N ASP A 51 1.24 2.68 8.94
CA ASP A 51 1.95 2.70 10.20
C ASP A 51 3.43 3.02 9.96
N LYS A 52 3.74 4.33 10.03
CA LYS A 52 5.10 4.88 9.95
C LYS A 52 6.03 4.22 10.97
N GLY A 53 5.54 3.92 12.18
CA GLY A 53 6.33 3.32 13.25
C GLY A 53 6.75 1.90 12.90
N ALA A 54 5.80 1.05 12.50
CA ALA A 54 6.08 -0.30 12.03
C ALA A 54 6.99 -0.32 10.79
N PHE A 55 6.78 0.62 9.85
CA PHE A 55 7.63 0.75 8.67
C PHE A 55 9.07 1.12 9.03
N LEU A 56 9.27 2.13 9.89
CA LEU A 56 10.60 2.51 10.38
C LEU A 56 11.27 1.39 11.17
N ALA A 57 10.51 0.62 11.96
CA ALA A 57 11.04 -0.55 12.67
C ALA A 57 11.54 -1.63 11.69
N ARG A 58 10.80 -1.89 10.60
CA ARG A 58 11.25 -2.79 9.53
C ARG A 58 12.52 -2.29 8.83
N LEU A 59 12.58 -0.99 8.50
CA LEU A 59 13.77 -0.38 7.90
C LEU A 59 15.00 -0.48 8.80
N ARG A 60 14.86 -0.22 10.10
CA ARG A 60 15.96 -0.36 11.06
C ARG A 60 16.46 -1.81 11.14
N LYS A 61 15.55 -2.79 11.18
CA LYS A 61 15.91 -4.22 11.15
C LYS A 61 16.63 -4.61 9.86
N LEU A 62 16.19 -4.09 8.71
CA LEU A 62 16.85 -4.36 7.43
C LEU A 62 18.26 -3.74 7.41
N ARG A 63 18.38 -2.46 7.77
CA ARG A 63 19.66 -1.75 7.84
C ARG A 63 20.65 -2.43 8.78
N ALA A 64 20.19 -2.90 9.94
CA ALA A 64 21.04 -3.61 10.91
C ALA A 64 21.61 -4.94 10.38
N LYS A 65 20.96 -5.54 9.38
CA LYS A 65 21.42 -6.77 8.72
C LYS A 65 22.32 -6.50 7.51
N MET A 66 22.45 -5.24 7.09
CA MET A 66 23.31 -4.91 5.95
C MET A 66 24.78 -4.97 6.39
N PRO A 67 25.65 -5.66 5.63
CA PRO A 67 27.07 -5.64 5.91
C PRO A 67 27.61 -4.22 5.75
N MET A 68 28.61 -3.87 6.55
CA MET A 68 29.36 -2.65 6.31
C MET A 68 30.08 -2.76 4.97
N THR A 69 29.81 -1.81 4.09
CA THR A 69 30.49 -1.66 2.81
C THR A 69 31.70 -0.75 2.98
N GLU A 70 32.64 -0.84 2.04
CA GLU A 70 33.82 0.01 2.04
C GLU A 70 33.41 1.50 1.89
N PRO A 71 33.91 2.40 2.73
CA PRO A 71 33.59 3.82 2.63
C PRO A 71 34.13 4.44 1.34
N VAL A 72 33.24 4.60 0.35
CA VAL A 72 33.57 5.23 -0.95
C VAL A 72 34.14 6.63 -0.77
N VAL A 73 33.65 7.40 0.21
CA VAL A 73 34.17 8.76 0.49
C VAL A 73 35.64 8.74 0.92
N GLU A 74 36.06 7.69 1.64
CA GLU A 74 37.44 7.57 2.09
C GLU A 74 38.36 7.15 0.94
N GLN A 75 37.88 6.25 0.08
CA GLN A 75 38.54 5.89 -1.18
C GLN A 75 38.72 7.13 -2.08
N MET A 76 37.64 7.88 -2.34
CA MET A 76 37.68 9.10 -3.15
C MET A 76 38.65 10.16 -2.59
N ARG A 77 38.73 10.30 -1.26
CA ARG A 77 39.67 11.23 -0.60
C ARG A 77 41.13 10.79 -0.69
N ARG A 78 41.41 9.49 -0.82
CA ARG A 78 42.77 8.97 -1.06
C ARG A 78 43.16 9.17 -2.51
N GLU A 79 42.25 8.88 -3.45
CA GLU A 79 42.48 9.02 -4.88
C GLU A 79 42.61 10.48 -5.33
N ALA A 80 41.87 11.42 -4.71
CA ALA A 80 41.97 12.85 -5.00
C ALA A 80 43.22 13.54 -4.41
N ARG A 81 44.02 12.84 -3.60
CA ARG A 81 45.35 13.30 -3.17
C ARG A 81 46.41 12.68 -4.08
N TYR A 82 46.39 13.06 -5.35
CA TYR A 82 47.48 12.88 -6.30
C TYR A 82 47.64 14.16 -7.10
#